data_AF-A0A944EJM2-F1
#
_entry.id   AF-A0A944EJM2-F1
#
_cell.length_a   1.000
_cell.length_b   1.000
_cell.length_c   1.000
_cell.angle_alpha   90.00
_cell.angle_beta   90.00
_cell.angle_gamma   90.00
#
_symmetry.space_group_name_H-M   'P 1'
#
loop_
_entity.id
_entity.type
_entity.pdbx_description
1 polymer ?
#
loop_
_entity_poly.entity_id
_entity_poly.type
_entity_poly.pdbx_seq_one_letter_code
_entity_poly.pdbx_strand_id
1 'polypeptide(L)'
;MFAVGAVLGVTAPASSAGAARTDTAPEQRWTVGLHDGTIRNSVSGHCLTGGGEGGTVTARACGGPGQQFTIEPNGTVRNAAGGRCLTSMGAGNAVTSRQCASGAGQKFTYTADDQTLRNSASGLCVTAEGRDRAVTMRPCRD
;
A
#
# COMPACT_ATOMS: atom_id res chain seq x y z
N MET A 1 -59.85 -16.80 -17.02
CA MET A 1 -58.71 -17.74 -17.15
C MET A 1 -57.66 -17.04 -18.01
N PHE A 2 -56.47 -16.78 -17.44
CA PHE A 2 -55.28 -16.14 -18.04
C PHE A 2 -55.41 -14.66 -18.49
N ALA A 3 -54.40 -13.79 -18.42
CA ALA A 3 -53.31 -13.51 -17.49
C ALA A 3 -52.83 -12.10 -17.90
N VAL A 4 -52.67 -11.16 -16.97
CA VAL A 4 -52.18 -9.81 -17.27
C VAL A 4 -50.66 -9.89 -17.43
N GLY A 5 -50.15 -9.75 -18.65
CA GLY A 5 -48.72 -9.71 -18.95
C GLY A 5 -48.17 -8.28 -18.87
N ALA A 6 -47.56 -7.91 -17.76
CA ALA A 6 -46.73 -6.71 -17.66
C ALA A 6 -45.29 -7.07 -18.02
N VAL A 7 -44.77 -6.52 -19.13
CA VAL A 7 -43.37 -6.67 -19.54
C VAL A 7 -42.46 -5.77 -18.70
N LEU A 8 -41.35 -6.39 -18.31
CA LEU A 8 -40.33 -5.93 -17.36
C LEU A 8 -39.72 -4.58 -17.73
N GLY A 9 -39.81 -3.62 -16.82
CA GLY A 9 -38.89 -2.49 -16.77
C GLY A 9 -37.56 -2.94 -16.18
N VAL A 10 -36.52 -3.03 -17.00
CA VAL A 10 -35.12 -2.95 -16.53
C VAL A 10 -34.45 -1.87 -17.37
N THR A 11 -34.52 -0.63 -16.91
CA THR A 11 -33.54 0.38 -17.31
C THR A 11 -32.23 -0.02 -16.65
N ALA A 12 -31.29 -0.50 -17.46
CA ALA A 12 -29.91 -0.73 -17.02
C ALA A 12 -29.36 0.56 -16.41
N PRO A 13 -28.74 0.54 -15.20
CA PRO A 13 -27.94 1.67 -14.81
C PRO A 13 -26.71 1.70 -15.72
N ALA A 14 -26.46 2.90 -16.22
CA ALA A 14 -25.33 3.28 -17.04
C ALA A 14 -24.02 2.75 -16.46
N SER A 15 -23.11 2.37 -17.35
CA SER A 15 -21.71 2.10 -17.08
C SER A 15 -21.13 3.13 -16.11
N SER A 16 -20.97 2.76 -14.84
CA SER A 16 -20.19 3.55 -13.92
C SER A 16 -18.73 3.33 -14.27
N ALA A 17 -18.10 4.37 -14.80
CA ALA A 17 -16.66 4.56 -14.78
C ALA A 17 -16.13 4.16 -13.39
N GLY A 18 -15.00 3.45 -13.37
CA GLY A 18 -14.44 2.81 -12.19
C GLY A 18 -14.35 3.73 -10.99
N ALA A 19 -15.26 3.53 -10.03
CA ALA A 19 -15.06 4.01 -8.68
C ALA A 19 -13.96 3.15 -8.07
N ALA A 20 -12.79 3.75 -7.86
CA ALA A 20 -11.77 3.27 -6.93
C ALA A 20 -12.48 2.67 -5.70
N ARG A 21 -12.20 1.41 -5.35
CA ARG A 21 -12.82 0.78 -4.17
C ARG A 21 -12.41 1.61 -2.96
N THR A 22 -13.37 2.36 -2.40
CA THR A 22 -13.17 3.19 -1.21
C THR A 22 -13.19 2.37 0.07
N ASP A 23 -13.46 1.08 -0.03
CA ASP A 23 -13.39 0.11 1.04
C ASP A 23 -11.97 -0.46 1.02
N THR A 24 -10.96 0.33 1.38
CA THR A 24 -9.66 -0.21 1.79
C THR A 24 -9.47 0.25 3.20
N ALA A 25 -9.11 -0.66 4.11
CA ALA A 25 -8.86 -0.34 5.51
C ALA A 25 -7.91 0.87 5.63
N PRO A 26 -8.24 1.86 6.48
CA PRO A 26 -7.55 3.15 6.51
C PRO A 26 -6.05 3.05 6.79
N GLU A 27 -5.64 2.05 7.57
CA GLU A 27 -4.25 1.73 7.88
C GLU A 27 -3.45 1.11 6.71
N GLN A 28 -4.14 0.62 5.68
CA GLN A 28 -3.54 0.03 4.46
C GLN A 28 -3.56 0.98 3.27
N ARG A 29 -4.13 2.17 3.46
CA ARG A 29 -4.27 3.19 2.43
C ARG A 29 -3.05 4.10 2.41
N TRP A 30 -2.34 4.14 1.29
CA TRP A 30 -1.13 4.91 1.07
C TRP A 30 -1.26 5.78 -0.18
N THR A 31 -0.65 6.96 -0.14
CA THR A 31 -0.50 7.86 -1.28
C THR A 31 0.98 8.00 -1.58
N VAL A 32 1.37 7.79 -2.83
CA VAL A 32 2.76 7.99 -3.29
C VAL A 32 2.92 9.42 -3.79
N GLY A 33 3.75 10.21 -3.10
CA GLY A 33 4.13 11.56 -3.50
C GLY A 33 5.18 11.52 -4.60
N LEU A 34 4.75 11.74 -5.85
CA LEU A 34 5.64 11.69 -7.02
C LEU A 34 6.70 12.80 -7.02
N HIS A 35 6.46 13.91 -6.32
CA HIS A 35 7.36 15.06 -6.27
C HIS A 35 8.34 15.04 -5.10
N ASP A 36 7.92 14.52 -3.94
CA ASP A 36 8.71 14.51 -2.71
C ASP A 36 9.23 13.12 -2.33
N GLY A 37 8.83 12.08 -3.06
CA GLY A 37 9.20 10.69 -2.81
C GLY A 37 8.56 10.10 -1.55
N THR A 38 7.60 10.79 -0.92
CA THR A 38 6.99 10.27 0.31
C THR A 38 5.97 9.19 -0.01
N ILE A 39 5.82 8.22 0.89
CA ILE A 39 4.70 7.27 0.87
C ILE A 39 3.89 7.54 2.14
N ARG A 40 2.73 8.18 1.98
CA ARG A 40 1.97 8.74 3.10
C ARG A 40 0.71 7.92 3.35
N ASN A 41 0.47 7.48 4.58
CA ASN A 41 -0.80 6.86 4.92
C ASN A 41 -1.91 7.91 4.76
N SER A 42 -2.93 7.61 3.95
CA SER A 42 -3.89 8.62 3.48
C SER A 42 -4.85 9.10 4.58
N VAL A 43 -4.97 8.36 5.68
CA VAL A 43 -5.88 8.69 6.79
C VAL A 43 -5.15 9.38 7.93
N SER A 44 -4.07 8.77 8.44
CA SER A 44 -3.28 9.37 9.52
C SER A 44 -2.40 10.52 9.05
N GLY A 45 -2.11 10.61 7.74
CA GLY A 45 -1.19 11.59 7.19
C GLY A 45 0.28 11.36 7.57
N HIS A 46 0.63 10.21 8.12
CA HIS A 46 2.00 9.86 8.50
C HIS A 46 2.76 9.28 7.30
N CYS A 47 4.06 9.56 7.23
CA CYS A 47 4.94 9.08 6.18
C CYS A 47 5.60 7.77 6.60
N LEU A 48 5.68 6.84 5.65
CA LEU A 48 6.55 5.68 5.72
C LEU A 48 7.98 6.17 5.97
N THR A 49 8.66 5.56 6.92
CA THR A 49 10.00 5.97 7.38
C THR A 49 10.88 4.74 7.44
N GLY A 50 11.91 4.72 6.61
CA GLY A 50 12.88 3.63 6.55
C GLY A 50 13.75 3.58 7.81
N GLY A 51 14.04 2.35 8.27
CA GLY A 51 15.06 2.12 9.29
C GLY A 51 16.48 2.04 8.70
N GLY A 52 17.47 1.89 9.59
CA GLY A 52 18.83 1.49 9.22
C GLY A 52 18.89 0.03 8.70
N GLU A 53 20.08 -0.51 8.45
CA GLU A 53 20.21 -1.89 7.97
C GLU A 53 19.62 -2.89 8.97
N GLY A 54 18.69 -3.73 8.50
CA GLY A 54 17.92 -4.65 9.34
C GLY A 54 16.87 -3.98 10.22
N GLY A 55 16.79 -2.65 10.21
CA GLY A 55 15.88 -1.87 11.04
C GLY A 55 14.44 -1.88 10.54
N THR A 56 13.51 -1.72 11.45
CA THR A 56 12.07 -1.69 11.17
C THR A 56 11.65 -0.41 10.44
N VAL A 57 10.81 -0.57 9.43
CA VAL A 57 10.10 0.52 8.77
C VAL A 57 8.90 0.93 9.62
N THR A 58 8.67 2.23 9.76
CA THR A 58 7.65 2.78 10.66
C THR A 58 6.79 3.84 9.96
N ALA A 59 5.63 4.17 10.52
CA ALA A 59 4.82 5.31 10.08
C ALA A 59 5.00 6.48 11.05
N ARG A 60 5.55 7.62 10.61
CA ARG A 60 5.90 8.76 11.47
C ARG A 60 5.42 10.09 10.89
N ALA A 61 5.48 11.15 11.68
CA ALA A 61 5.25 12.50 11.15
C ALA A 61 6.18 12.78 9.96
N CYS A 62 5.65 13.42 8.92
CA CYS A 62 6.39 13.72 7.69
C CYS A 62 7.42 14.85 7.90
N GLY A 63 8.48 14.88 7.07
CA GLY A 63 9.57 15.85 7.13
C GLY A 63 10.84 15.35 7.83
N GLY A 64 10.85 14.07 8.24
CA GLY A 64 12.00 13.42 8.85
C GLY A 64 12.94 12.75 7.83
N PRO A 65 14.15 12.36 8.27
CA PRO A 65 15.09 11.61 7.43
C PRO A 65 14.53 10.23 7.08
N GLY A 66 14.96 9.67 5.94
CA GLY A 66 14.58 8.31 5.53
C GLY A 66 13.11 8.17 5.11
N GLN A 67 12.44 9.25 4.73
CA GLN A 67 11.04 9.24 4.28
C GLN A 67 10.86 9.36 2.77
N GLN A 68 11.97 9.43 2.02
CA GLN A 68 11.99 9.52 0.57
C GLN A 68 12.23 8.11 -0.01
N PHE A 69 11.32 7.66 -0.87
CA PHE A 69 11.33 6.37 -1.51
C PHE A 69 11.09 6.50 -3.01
N THR A 70 11.67 5.57 -3.76
CA THR A 70 11.38 5.34 -5.17
C THR A 70 10.83 3.93 -5.32
N ILE A 71 9.66 3.80 -5.95
CA ILE A 71 9.16 2.50 -6.41
C ILE A 71 9.77 2.27 -7.79
N GLU A 72 10.73 1.34 -7.88
CA GLU A 72 11.45 1.06 -9.11
C GLU A 72 10.63 0.14 -10.04
N PRO A 73 10.89 0.15 -11.37
CA PRO A 73 10.20 -0.73 -12.33
C PRO A 73 10.37 -2.23 -12.02
N ASN A 74 11.44 -2.59 -11.32
CA ASN A 74 11.71 -3.96 -10.88
C ASN A 74 10.87 -4.38 -9.64
N GLY A 75 9.98 -3.51 -9.15
CA GLY A 75 9.13 -3.71 -7.97
C GLY A 75 9.81 -3.43 -6.62
N THR A 76 11.08 -3.03 -6.58
CA THR A 76 11.70 -2.65 -5.30
C THR A 76 11.23 -1.27 -4.85
N VAL A 77 11.05 -1.10 -3.53
CA VAL A 77 10.80 0.22 -2.94
C VAL A 77 12.06 0.64 -2.22
N ARG A 78 12.85 1.48 -2.89
CA ARG A 78 14.18 1.88 -2.45
C ARG A 78 14.11 3.20 -1.69
N ASN A 79 14.60 3.21 -0.46
CA ASN A 79 14.75 4.40 0.34
C ASN A 79 15.98 5.20 -0.14
N ALA A 80 15.80 6.49 -0.37
CA ALA A 80 16.90 7.37 -0.78
C ALA A 80 17.97 7.50 0.33
N ALA A 81 17.56 7.43 1.60
CA ALA A 81 18.51 7.44 2.71
C ALA A 81 19.17 6.06 2.86
N GLY A 82 20.43 5.97 2.45
CA GLY A 82 21.23 4.76 2.54
C GLY A 82 20.96 3.70 1.47
N GLY A 83 20.03 3.95 0.53
CA GLY A 83 19.85 3.14 -0.67
C GLY A 83 19.28 1.73 -0.42
N ARG A 84 18.61 1.51 0.72
CA ARG A 84 18.06 0.22 1.15
C ARG A 84 16.67 -0.03 0.59
N CYS A 85 16.27 -1.28 0.49
CA CYS A 85 14.96 -1.69 0.01
C CYS A 85 14.04 -2.11 1.16
N LEU A 86 12.76 -1.77 1.05
CA LEU A 86 11.71 -2.38 1.87
C LEU A 86 11.75 -3.89 1.69
N THR A 87 11.63 -4.62 2.79
CA THR A 87 11.64 -6.08 2.81
C THR A 87 10.51 -6.60 3.70
N SER A 88 9.58 -7.33 3.07
CA SER A 88 8.59 -8.15 3.74
C SER A 88 9.26 -9.35 4.40
N MET A 89 8.95 -9.58 5.68
CA MET A 89 9.34 -10.78 6.43
C MET A 89 8.18 -11.78 6.56
N GLY A 90 7.14 -11.62 5.75
CA GLY A 90 5.93 -12.46 5.78
C GLY A 90 4.83 -11.94 6.72
N ALA A 91 3.69 -12.63 6.73
CA ALA A 91 2.48 -12.19 7.43
C ALA A 91 2.70 -11.95 8.93
N GLY A 92 2.13 -10.87 9.44
CA GLY A 92 2.23 -10.45 10.85
C GLY A 92 3.58 -9.85 11.24
N ASN A 93 4.61 -9.97 10.39
CA ASN A 93 5.93 -9.43 10.68
C ASN A 93 6.04 -7.97 10.25
N ALA A 94 6.93 -7.25 10.94
CA ALA A 94 7.32 -5.91 10.56
C ALA A 94 8.03 -5.90 9.21
N VAL A 95 7.82 -4.84 8.44
CA VAL A 95 8.62 -4.55 7.25
C VAL A 95 9.97 -4.00 7.70
N THR A 96 11.05 -4.43 7.05
CA THR A 96 12.42 -4.03 7.39
C THR A 96 13.13 -3.34 6.23
N SER A 97 14.11 -2.50 6.55
CA SER A 97 15.07 -1.95 5.57
C SER A 97 16.25 -2.89 5.44
N ARG A 98 16.53 -3.40 4.23
CA ARG A 98 17.70 -4.26 3.98
C ARG A 98 18.39 -3.89 2.67
N GLN A 99 19.59 -4.40 2.47
CA GLN A 99 20.23 -4.37 1.16
C GLN A 99 19.29 -4.85 0.05
N CYS A 100 19.28 -4.13 -1.06
CA CYS A 100 18.47 -4.46 -2.22
C CYS A 100 18.97 -5.74 -2.89
N ALA A 101 18.05 -6.66 -3.15
CA ALA A 101 18.26 -7.96 -3.76
C ALA A 101 17.08 -8.30 -4.67
N SER A 102 17.18 -9.40 -5.42
CA SER A 102 16.11 -9.89 -6.30
C SER A 102 15.04 -10.73 -5.59
N GLY A 103 15.10 -10.85 -4.27
CA GLY A 103 14.21 -11.72 -3.49
C GLY A 103 12.73 -11.29 -3.51
N ALA A 104 11.84 -12.27 -3.48
CA ALA A 104 10.38 -12.07 -3.51
C ALA A 104 9.85 -11.16 -2.39
N GLY A 105 10.49 -11.16 -1.21
CA GLY A 105 10.15 -10.28 -0.09
C GLY A 105 10.38 -8.79 -0.37
N GLN A 106 11.16 -8.43 -1.39
CA GLN A 106 11.46 -7.05 -1.76
C GLN A 106 10.71 -6.57 -3.02
N LYS A 107 9.76 -7.38 -3.51
CA LYS A 107 8.92 -7.04 -4.66
C LYS A 107 7.59 -6.50 -4.16
N PHE A 108 7.31 -5.25 -4.49
CA PHE A 108 6.09 -4.56 -4.13
C PHE A 108 5.44 -3.90 -5.33
N THR A 109 4.12 -3.80 -5.25
CA THR A 109 3.28 -3.13 -6.23
C THR A 109 2.40 -2.14 -5.49
N TYR A 110 2.43 -0.88 -5.93
CA TYR A 110 1.45 0.11 -5.51
C TYR A 110 0.27 0.07 -6.48
N THR A 111 -0.94 -0.07 -5.95
CA THR A 111 -2.18 -0.06 -6.74
C THR A 111 -2.93 1.23 -6.43
N ALA A 112 -3.09 2.10 -7.42
CA ALA A 112 -3.68 3.42 -7.20
C ALA A 112 -5.19 3.35 -6.91
N ASP A 113 -5.92 2.42 -7.54
CA ASP A 113 -7.37 2.27 -7.41
C ASP A 113 -7.83 1.93 -5.99
N ASP A 114 -7.02 1.21 -5.22
CA ASP A 114 -7.33 0.85 -3.84
C ASP A 114 -6.30 1.43 -2.85
N GLN A 115 -5.36 2.22 -3.37
CA GLN A 115 -4.30 2.91 -2.63
C GLN A 115 -3.45 1.96 -1.75
N THR A 116 -3.28 0.70 -2.14
CA THR A 116 -2.50 -0.25 -1.35
C THR A 116 -1.07 -0.39 -1.87
N LEU A 117 -0.12 -0.58 -0.95
CA LEU A 117 1.23 -1.05 -1.24
C LEU A 117 1.31 -2.53 -0.84
N ARG A 118 1.48 -3.41 -1.82
CA ARG A 118 1.41 -4.87 -1.62
C ARG A 118 2.74 -5.52 -1.92
N ASN A 119 3.11 -6.55 -1.17
CA ASN A 119 4.18 -7.44 -1.62
C ASN A 119 3.65 -8.35 -2.73
N SER A 120 4.27 -8.31 -3.92
CA SER A 120 3.76 -8.95 -5.13
C SER A 120 3.73 -10.49 -5.04
N ALA A 121 4.59 -11.10 -4.23
CA ALA A 121 4.67 -12.55 -4.08
C ALA A 121 3.63 -13.11 -3.10
N SER A 122 3.36 -12.39 -2.01
CA SER A 122 2.44 -12.85 -0.94
C SER A 122 1.04 -12.25 -1.04
N GLY A 123 0.87 -11.16 -1.80
CA GLY A 123 -0.39 -10.41 -1.86
C GLY A 123 -0.71 -9.63 -0.59
N LEU A 124 0.18 -9.63 0.41
CA LEU A 124 -0.03 -8.93 1.68
C LEU A 124 0.15 -7.42 1.52
N CYS A 125 -0.68 -6.66 2.23
CA CYS A 125 -0.66 -5.21 2.29
C CYS A 125 0.28 -4.69 3.39
N VAL A 126 1.04 -3.64 3.08
CA VAL A 126 1.76 -2.84 4.07
C VAL A 126 0.74 -2.10 4.92
N THR A 127 0.76 -2.34 6.23
CA THR A 127 -0.27 -1.91 7.18
C THR A 127 0.36 -1.08 8.28
N ALA A 128 -0.16 0.13 8.52
CA ALA A 128 0.29 0.98 9.62
C ALA A 128 -0.33 0.54 10.95
N GLU A 129 0.47 0.13 11.93
CA GLU A 129 -0.02 -0.27 13.27
C GLU A 129 -0.21 0.94 14.22
N GLY A 130 -0.36 2.15 13.67
CA GLY A 130 -0.46 3.41 14.39
C GLY A 130 0.80 4.29 14.32
N ARG A 131 0.73 5.44 15.00
CA ARG A 131 1.78 6.45 14.99
C ARG A 131 3.07 5.95 15.65
N ASP A 132 4.20 6.20 14.98
CA ASP A 132 5.55 5.83 15.41
C ASP A 132 5.75 4.32 15.64
N ARG A 133 4.78 3.51 15.18
CA ARG A 133 4.83 2.04 15.23
C ARG A 133 5.39 1.48 13.93
N ALA A 134 5.81 0.22 14.02
CA ALA A 134 6.18 -0.58 12.88
C ALA A 134 5.02 -0.64 11.88
N VAL A 135 5.35 -0.64 10.59
CA VAL A 135 4.40 -1.13 9.59
C VAL A 135 4.59 -2.64 9.44
N THR A 136 3.50 -3.38 9.28
CA THR A 136 3.51 -4.84 9.18
C THR A 136 2.90 -5.31 7.88
N MET A 137 3.13 -6.57 7.54
CA MET A 137 2.47 -7.24 6.42
C MET A 137 1.19 -7.92 6.90
N ARG A 138 0.02 -7.51 6.41
CA ARG A 138 -1.27 -8.11 6.75
C ARG A 138 -2.05 -8.51 5.50
N PRO A 139 -3.03 -9.41 5.61
CA PRO A 139 -4.03 -9.57 4.55
C PRO A 139 -4.61 -8.20 4.20
N CYS A 140 -4.76 -7.93 2.92
CA CYS A 140 -5.48 -6.74 2.46
C CYS A 140 -6.94 -6.82 2.93
N ARG A 141 -7.48 -5.70 3.37
CA ARG A 141 -8.83 -5.58 3.91
C ARG A 141 -9.53 -4.40 3.30
N ASP A 142 -10.83 -4.58 3.12
CA ASP A 142 -11.75 -3.56 2.65
C ASP A 142 -12.40 -2.80 3.84
#